data_AF-A0A1K1PL61-F1
#
_entry.id   AF-A0A1K1PL61-F1
#
_cell.length_a   1.000
_cell.length_b   1.000
_cell.length_c   1.000
_cell.angle_alpha   90.00
_cell.angle_beta   90.00
_cell.angle_gamma   90.00
#
_symmetry.space_group_name_H-M   'P 1'
#
loop_
_entity.id
_entity.type
_entity.pdbx_description
1 polymer ?
#
loop_
_entity_poly.entity_id
_entity_poly.type
_entity_poly.pdbx_seq_one_letter_code
_entity_poly.pdbx_strand_id
1 'polypeptide(L)'
;MRLILCLLLFPLCTFAQSDSSRFYSLCLDANVSRAMQYVPESLAPDFEKRFKYENDQSDYLAKHSSGIDSLLLIFHHYWRQSLLDSTKNYDGELATELCHFFNVTGTMPVDSLNVPFNAYIKSKNYYATDGIGKVGKLYDLLVWRKQTDTTYAFHLNKEHLNVRVVLMQNFVTLGWEEYASLGKFYPGGWAVTDALYCVADAYDRKSEKFLVSYLAHEGRHLKDYELFPGIEGKDLEYRAKLTELSMVNSMMYSLINFFIKNANKYSVNEHPLANYNVMSALSKRLFHKEFEEDITQWKKLSVQQINKAADQLLLTNTKAMRNLYKHKRKEDKG
;
A
#
# COMPACT_ATOMS: atom_id res chain seq x y z
N MET A 1 7.57 21.59 -52.13
CA MET A 1 8.69 21.31 -51.20
C MET A 1 8.87 22.53 -50.30
N ARG A 2 9.13 22.30 -49.00
CA ARG A 2 9.15 23.25 -47.84
C ARG A 2 7.77 23.52 -47.23
N LEU A 3 7.29 22.64 -46.34
CA LEU A 3 7.50 22.62 -44.88
C LEU A 3 7.03 23.90 -44.18
N ILE A 4 5.79 23.87 -43.69
CA ILE A 4 5.29 24.73 -42.61
C ILE A 4 5.42 23.93 -41.32
N LEU A 5 6.24 24.47 -40.42
CA LEU A 5 6.49 23.97 -39.08
C LEU A 5 5.27 24.28 -38.20
N CYS A 6 4.32 23.35 -38.08
CA CYS A 6 3.28 23.42 -37.04
C CYS A 6 3.86 22.86 -35.74
N LEU A 7 4.28 23.75 -34.84
CA LEU A 7 4.47 23.47 -33.42
C LEU A 7 3.11 23.06 -32.82
N LEU A 8 2.86 21.76 -32.74
CA LEU A 8 1.82 21.20 -31.90
C LEU A 8 2.31 21.27 -30.45
N LEU A 9 1.86 22.31 -29.75
CA LEU A 9 1.83 22.33 -28.29
C LEU A 9 1.03 21.11 -27.82
N PHE A 10 1.72 20.12 -27.27
CA PHE A 10 1.08 19.08 -26.46
C PHE A 10 0.45 19.77 -25.24
N PRO A 11 -0.86 19.63 -25.00
CA PRO A 11 -1.37 19.91 -23.68
C PRO A 11 -0.87 18.76 -22.79
N LEU A 12 0.19 19.05 -22.03
CA LEU A 12 0.43 18.35 -20.77
C LEU A 12 -0.79 18.65 -19.89
N CYS A 13 -1.82 17.83 -19.99
CA CYS A 13 -2.89 17.78 -18.99
C CYS A 13 -2.26 17.26 -17.70
N THR A 14 -1.64 18.15 -16.94
CA THR A 14 -1.34 17.94 -15.53
C THR A 14 -2.61 18.32 -14.77
N PHE A 15 -3.40 17.31 -14.44
CA PHE A 15 -4.73 17.42 -13.85
C PHE A 15 -4.67 18.00 -12.42
N ALA A 16 -5.66 18.82 -12.07
CA ALA A 16 -5.79 19.45 -10.76
C ALA A 16 -6.42 18.48 -9.75
N GLN A 17 -5.63 17.53 -9.27
CA GLN A 17 -5.92 16.81 -8.03
C GLN A 17 -5.97 17.83 -6.88
N SER A 18 -6.93 17.72 -5.94
CA SER A 18 -6.95 18.61 -4.77
C SER A 18 -5.60 18.52 -4.04
N ASP A 19 -5.05 19.64 -3.58
CA ASP A 19 -3.71 19.68 -2.95
C ASP A 19 -3.56 18.61 -1.86
N SER A 20 -4.59 18.41 -1.02
CA SER A 20 -4.60 17.34 -0.01
C SER A 20 -4.47 15.91 -0.58
N SER A 21 -5.11 15.59 -1.70
CA SER A 21 -5.03 14.23 -2.26
C SER A 21 -3.64 14.01 -2.90
N ARG A 22 -3.10 15.07 -3.52
CA ARG A 22 -1.77 15.04 -4.14
C ARG A 22 -0.67 14.93 -3.10
N PHE A 23 -0.81 15.67 -1.99
CA PHE A 23 0.05 15.59 -0.82
C PHE A 23 0.20 14.15 -0.33
N TYR A 24 -0.91 13.49 -0.01
CA TYR A 24 -0.85 12.13 0.52
C TYR A 24 -0.36 11.10 -0.49
N SER A 25 -0.73 11.23 -1.77
CA SER A 25 -0.19 10.39 -2.84
C SER A 25 1.34 10.46 -2.89
N LEU A 26 1.91 11.67 -2.78
CA LEU A 26 3.35 11.88 -2.74
C LEU A 26 4.01 11.36 -1.46
N CYS A 27 3.33 11.45 -0.31
CA CYS A 27 3.79 10.80 0.93
C CYS A 27 3.89 9.28 0.74
N LEU A 28 2.85 8.65 0.18
CA LEU A 28 2.82 7.21 -0.10
C LEU A 28 3.79 6.77 -1.21
N ASP A 29 4.26 7.69 -2.05
CA ASP A 29 5.34 7.43 -3.02
C ASP A 29 6.75 7.59 -2.43
N ALA A 30 6.84 7.76 -1.10
CA ALA A 30 8.04 8.09 -0.33
C ALA A 30 8.75 9.36 -0.84
N ASN A 31 7.99 10.38 -1.24
CA ASN A 31 8.49 11.62 -1.83
C ASN A 31 7.94 12.86 -1.11
N VAL A 32 8.28 12.97 0.16
CA VAL A 32 7.82 14.05 1.04
C VAL A 32 8.34 15.42 0.58
N SER A 33 9.53 15.47 -0.03
CA SER A 33 10.08 16.71 -0.60
C SER A 33 9.24 17.29 -1.73
N ARG A 34 8.58 16.45 -2.55
CA ARG A 34 7.56 16.94 -3.50
C ARG A 34 6.23 17.21 -2.81
N ALA A 35 5.87 16.40 -1.80
CA ALA A 35 4.62 16.58 -1.05
C ALA A 35 4.54 17.97 -0.38
N MET A 36 5.67 18.56 0.02
CA MET A 36 5.81 19.92 0.57
C MET A 36 5.04 21.00 -0.20
N GLN A 37 4.93 20.87 -1.52
CA GLN A 37 4.26 21.86 -2.38
C GLN A 37 2.72 21.80 -2.30
N TYR A 38 2.18 20.74 -1.69
CA TYR A 38 0.74 20.44 -1.68
C TYR A 38 0.18 20.28 -0.26
N VAL A 39 0.98 20.60 0.77
CA VAL A 39 0.60 20.42 2.18
C VAL A 39 -0.66 21.24 2.48
N PRO A 40 -1.76 20.61 2.91
CA PRO A 40 -2.95 21.34 3.35
C PRO A 40 -2.62 22.27 4.52
N GLU A 41 -3.20 23.47 4.52
CA GLU A 41 -2.97 24.48 5.58
C GLU A 41 -3.19 23.92 6.99
N SER A 42 -4.20 23.06 7.16
CA SER A 42 -4.51 22.41 8.45
C SER A 42 -3.45 21.41 8.92
N LEU A 43 -2.61 20.89 8.02
CA LEU A 43 -1.55 19.93 8.33
C LEU A 43 -0.16 20.57 8.35
N ALA A 44 -0.02 21.79 7.82
CA ALA A 44 1.26 22.46 7.68
C ALA A 44 2.04 22.55 9.01
N PRO A 45 1.45 22.91 10.17
CA PRO A 45 2.21 23.00 11.42
C PRO A 45 2.88 21.69 11.84
N ASP A 46 2.18 20.56 11.73
CA ASP A 46 2.70 19.25 12.13
C ASP A 46 3.68 18.70 11.09
N PHE A 47 3.40 18.95 9.80
CA PHE A 47 4.29 18.57 8.71
C PHE A 47 5.62 19.31 8.78
N GLU A 48 5.60 20.62 9.06
CA GLU A 48 6.81 21.44 9.19
C GLU A 48 7.67 20.97 10.35
N LYS A 49 7.08 20.69 11.52
CA LYS A 49 7.81 20.11 12.66
C LYS A 49 8.54 18.83 12.27
N ARG A 50 7.91 17.97 11.47
CA ARG A 50 8.48 16.67 11.07
C ARG A 50 9.60 16.79 10.02
N PHE A 51 9.39 17.62 9.01
CA PHE A 51 10.20 17.58 7.78
C PHE A 51 10.88 18.89 7.38
N LYS A 52 10.51 20.05 7.92
CA LYS A 52 11.07 21.35 7.48
C LYS A 52 12.40 21.69 8.14
N TYR A 53 12.59 21.30 9.40
CA TYR A 53 13.77 21.64 10.18
C TYR A 53 14.91 20.65 9.97
N GLU A 54 16.10 20.92 10.52
CA GLU A 54 17.24 19.99 10.45
C GLU A 54 16.91 18.66 11.12
N ASN A 55 16.34 18.73 12.33
CA ASN A 55 15.88 17.59 13.12
C ASN A 55 14.35 17.54 13.15
N ASP A 56 13.77 16.34 13.36
CA ASP A 56 12.34 16.20 13.62
C ASP A 56 11.99 16.86 14.98
N GLN A 57 11.14 17.89 14.94
CA GLN A 57 10.63 18.63 16.10
C GLN A 57 9.20 18.21 16.49
N SER A 58 8.66 17.16 15.85
CA SER A 58 7.34 16.62 16.17
C SER A 58 7.40 15.74 17.42
N ASP A 59 6.22 15.41 17.95
CA ASP A 59 6.08 14.51 19.11
C ASP A 59 6.04 13.02 18.71
N TYR A 60 6.50 12.67 17.50
CA TYR A 60 6.38 11.34 16.93
C TYR A 60 6.96 10.24 17.83
N LEU A 61 8.24 10.35 18.19
CA LEU A 61 8.92 9.36 19.03
C LEU A 61 8.33 9.33 20.44
N ALA A 62 7.94 10.48 20.98
CA ALA A 62 7.33 10.56 22.31
C ALA A 62 5.98 9.82 22.36
N LYS A 63 5.15 9.95 21.32
CA LYS A 63 3.87 9.23 21.19
C LYS A 63 4.03 7.72 21.04
N HIS A 64 5.17 7.27 20.54
CA HIS A 64 5.47 5.86 20.29
C HIS A 64 6.43 5.23 21.33
N SER A 65 6.66 5.90 22.47
CA SER A 65 7.57 5.40 23.50
C SER A 65 7.16 4.02 24.05
N SER A 66 8.16 3.16 24.22
CA SER A 66 8.02 1.72 24.35
C SER A 66 9.32 1.03 24.79
N GLY A 67 9.30 -0.30 24.88
CA GLY A 67 10.50 -1.10 25.12
C GLY A 67 11.49 -1.18 23.95
N ILE A 68 11.18 -0.58 22.80
CA ILE A 68 12.00 -0.62 21.57
C ILE A 68 12.44 0.76 21.07
N ASP A 69 12.44 1.79 21.91
CA ASP A 69 12.69 3.18 21.50
C ASP A 69 14.01 3.38 20.73
N SER A 70 15.08 2.70 21.14
CA SER A 70 16.36 2.74 20.43
C SER A 70 16.29 2.14 19.01
N LEU A 71 15.49 1.08 18.81
CA LEU A 71 15.29 0.51 17.48
C LEU A 71 14.41 1.42 16.62
N LEU A 72 13.33 1.97 17.20
CA LEU A 72 12.45 2.90 16.49
C LEU A 72 13.20 4.17 16.06
N LEU A 73 14.15 4.66 16.87
CA LEU A 73 14.99 5.80 16.52
C LEU A 73 15.83 5.56 15.24
N ILE A 74 16.40 4.36 15.10
CA ILE A 74 17.17 3.96 13.90
C ILE A 74 16.27 4.01 12.65
N PHE A 75 15.10 3.39 12.72
CA PHE A 75 14.14 3.40 11.60
C PHE A 75 13.60 4.80 11.31
N HIS A 76 13.31 5.59 12.35
CA HIS A 76 12.85 6.97 12.22
C HIS A 76 13.87 7.85 11.48
N HIS A 77 15.16 7.74 11.82
CA HIS A 77 16.23 8.41 11.08
C HIS A 77 16.28 7.98 9.61
N TYR A 78 16.26 6.67 9.35
CA TYR A 78 16.26 6.11 8.00
C TYR A 78 15.06 6.60 7.18
N TRP A 79 13.85 6.56 7.74
CA TRP A 79 12.64 7.03 7.06
C TRP A 79 12.75 8.51 6.75
N ARG A 80 13.14 9.33 7.73
CA ARG A 80 13.23 10.78 7.53
C ARG A 80 14.22 11.14 6.44
N GLN A 81 15.41 10.54 6.42
CA GLN A 81 16.42 10.78 5.38
C GLN A 81 15.90 10.35 4.00
N SER A 82 15.34 9.15 3.90
CA SER A 82 14.82 8.61 2.64
C SER A 82 13.64 9.41 2.08
N LEU A 83 12.77 9.93 2.95
CA LEU A 83 11.61 10.73 2.57
C LEU A 83 11.99 12.15 2.11
N LEU A 84 13.05 12.73 2.70
CA LEU A 84 13.57 14.06 2.34
C LEU A 84 14.47 14.03 1.09
N ASP A 85 15.13 12.91 0.81
CA ASP A 85 15.94 12.74 -0.40
C ASP A 85 15.67 11.39 -1.08
N SER A 86 14.53 11.31 -1.76
CA SER A 86 14.11 10.11 -2.52
C SER A 86 15.01 9.77 -3.72
N THR A 87 16.07 10.55 -3.99
CA THR A 87 17.04 10.27 -5.06
C THR A 87 18.20 9.39 -4.60
N LYS A 88 18.39 9.25 -3.29
CA LYS A 88 19.44 8.42 -2.69
C LYS A 88 18.85 7.16 -2.07
N ASN A 89 19.69 6.13 -1.97
CA ASN A 89 19.38 4.92 -1.26
C ASN A 89 20.14 4.91 0.07
N TYR A 90 19.40 4.88 1.19
CA TYR A 90 19.94 4.87 2.56
C TYR A 90 19.94 3.48 3.21
N ASP A 91 19.68 2.41 2.44
CA ASP A 91 19.59 1.05 2.95
C ASP A 91 20.92 0.57 3.57
N GLY A 92 22.06 1.05 3.08
CA GLY A 92 23.39 0.67 3.58
C GLY A 92 23.72 1.28 4.94
N GLU A 93 23.31 2.53 5.15
CA GLU A 93 23.38 3.23 6.42
C GLU A 93 22.48 2.54 7.45
N LEU A 94 21.23 2.23 7.08
CA LEU A 94 20.31 1.46 7.93
C LEU A 94 20.91 0.09 8.29
N ALA A 95 21.45 -0.64 7.31
CA ALA A 95 22.11 -1.92 7.53
C ALA A 95 23.25 -1.82 8.56
N THR A 96 24.08 -0.78 8.45
CA THR A 96 25.20 -0.57 9.36
C THR A 96 24.74 -0.27 10.78
N GLU A 97 23.75 0.62 10.95
CA GLU A 97 23.17 0.94 12.26
C GLU A 97 22.50 -0.28 12.91
N LEU A 98 21.75 -1.07 12.14
CA LEU A 98 21.11 -2.28 12.65
C LEU A 98 22.12 -3.38 13.00
N CYS A 99 23.17 -3.59 12.20
CA CYS A 99 24.24 -4.53 12.54
C CYS A 99 24.91 -4.13 13.85
N HIS A 100 25.21 -2.84 14.04
CA HIS A 100 25.74 -2.34 15.30
C HIS A 100 24.76 -2.57 16.46
N PHE A 101 23.48 -2.21 16.29
CA PHE A 101 22.43 -2.38 17.30
C PHE A 101 22.28 -3.83 17.76
N PHE A 102 22.35 -4.79 16.83
CA PHE A 102 22.22 -6.22 17.12
C PHE A 102 23.55 -6.90 17.48
N ASN A 103 24.67 -6.16 17.56
CA ASN A 103 26.01 -6.71 17.77
C ASN A 103 26.42 -7.77 16.73
N VAL A 104 26.02 -7.57 15.48
CA VAL A 104 26.44 -8.41 14.34
C VAL A 104 27.76 -7.90 13.79
N THR A 105 28.71 -8.81 13.57
CA THR A 105 30.04 -8.43 13.04
C THR A 105 29.97 -8.19 11.54
N GLY A 106 30.49 -7.04 11.10
CA GLY A 106 30.42 -6.61 9.70
C GLY A 106 29.05 -6.05 9.33
N THR A 107 28.95 -5.52 8.10
CA THR A 107 27.67 -5.04 7.56
C THR A 107 27.07 -6.13 6.67
N MET A 108 25.82 -6.50 6.95
CA MET A 108 25.03 -7.39 6.09
C MET A 108 23.74 -6.69 5.64
N PRO A 109 23.11 -7.14 4.55
CA PRO A 109 21.83 -6.61 4.10
C PRO A 109 20.77 -6.62 5.22
N VAL A 110 19.89 -5.63 5.24
CA VAL A 110 18.86 -5.47 6.29
C VAL A 110 17.96 -6.70 6.39
N ASP A 111 17.54 -7.25 5.25
CA ASP A 111 16.70 -8.45 5.16
C ASP A 111 17.39 -9.74 5.66
N SER A 112 18.70 -9.70 5.91
CA SER A 112 19.47 -10.79 6.49
C SER A 112 19.51 -10.74 8.02
N LEU A 113 19.00 -9.67 8.64
CA LEU A 113 18.98 -9.47 10.10
C LEU A 113 17.71 -10.02 10.78
N ASN A 114 16.93 -10.87 10.10
CA ASN A 114 15.65 -11.38 10.61
C ASN A 114 15.78 -12.13 11.93
N VAL A 115 16.81 -12.97 12.07
CA VAL A 115 17.04 -13.76 13.29
C VAL A 115 17.30 -12.87 14.52
N PRO A 116 18.30 -11.96 14.52
CA PRO A 116 18.52 -11.08 15.67
C PRO A 116 17.35 -10.11 15.90
N PHE A 117 16.70 -9.61 14.85
CA PHE A 117 15.51 -8.77 14.95
C PHE A 117 14.37 -9.47 15.69
N ASN A 118 13.98 -10.67 15.22
CA ASN A 118 12.89 -11.45 15.82
C ASN A 118 13.21 -11.82 17.29
N ALA A 119 14.46 -12.17 17.58
CA ALA A 119 14.90 -12.46 18.95
C ALA A 119 14.78 -11.24 19.86
N TYR A 120 15.19 -10.05 19.38
CA TYR A 120 15.06 -8.80 20.11
C TYR A 120 13.60 -8.43 20.39
N ILE A 121 12.74 -8.44 19.36
CA ILE A 121 11.30 -8.13 19.51
C ILE A 121 10.64 -9.07 20.52
N LYS A 122 10.94 -10.38 20.42
CA LYS A 122 10.44 -11.38 21.37
C LYS A 122 10.93 -11.12 22.79
N SER A 123 12.19 -10.74 22.97
CA SER A 123 12.75 -10.42 24.30
C SER A 123 12.05 -9.23 24.98
N LYS A 124 11.42 -8.35 24.18
CA LYS A 124 10.65 -7.19 24.65
C LYS A 124 9.16 -7.49 24.84
N ASN A 125 8.73 -8.74 24.67
CA ASN A 125 7.33 -9.18 24.72
C ASN A 125 6.43 -8.44 23.70
N TYR A 126 6.95 -8.23 22.49
CA TYR A 126 6.20 -7.67 21.37
C TYR A 126 6.09 -8.68 20.23
N TYR A 127 5.25 -8.33 19.26
CA TYR A 127 5.10 -9.02 17.98
C TYR A 127 5.54 -8.07 16.85
N ALA A 128 6.01 -8.62 15.75
CA ALA A 128 6.36 -7.88 14.55
C ALA A 128 6.12 -8.75 13.30
N THR A 129 6.30 -8.17 12.11
CA THR A 129 6.49 -8.95 10.89
C THR A 129 7.63 -9.96 11.06
N ASP A 130 7.58 -11.06 10.31
CA ASP A 130 8.69 -12.03 10.33
C ASP A 130 9.89 -11.43 9.59
N GLY A 131 10.82 -10.86 10.36
CA GLY A 131 11.96 -10.13 9.82
C GLY A 131 11.66 -8.68 9.42
N ILE A 132 12.67 -8.06 8.81
CA ILE A 132 12.64 -6.67 8.34
C ILE A 132 12.50 -6.68 6.82
N GLY A 133 11.32 -6.30 6.34
CA GLY A 133 10.99 -6.25 4.92
C GLY A 133 10.81 -4.84 4.40
N LYS A 134 10.76 -4.69 3.07
CA LYS A 134 10.36 -3.43 2.43
C LYS A 134 8.85 -3.39 2.23
N VAL A 135 8.27 -2.23 2.47
CA VAL A 135 6.92 -1.86 2.03
C VAL A 135 7.08 -0.71 1.04
N GLY A 136 6.72 -0.95 -0.22
CA GLY A 136 7.09 -0.04 -1.31
C GLY A 136 8.62 0.04 -1.45
N LYS A 137 9.19 1.24 -1.28
CA LYS A 137 10.64 1.49 -1.47
C LYS A 137 11.49 1.33 -0.22
N LEU A 138 10.88 1.44 0.96
CA LEU A 138 11.59 1.61 2.23
C LEU A 138 11.46 0.36 3.10
N TYR A 139 12.51 0.05 3.85
CA TYR A 139 12.41 -0.92 4.94
C TYR A 139 11.47 -0.41 6.02
N ASP A 140 10.63 -1.31 6.51
CA ASP A 140 9.56 -0.98 7.42
C ASP A 140 9.75 -1.60 8.80
N LEU A 141 9.07 -1.02 9.80
CA LEU A 141 9.06 -1.49 11.18
C LEU A 141 7.62 -1.50 11.68
N LEU A 142 7.00 -2.68 11.63
CA LEU A 142 5.65 -2.91 12.16
C LEU A 142 5.77 -3.72 13.44
N VAL A 143 5.43 -3.11 14.57
CA VAL A 143 5.53 -3.73 15.90
C VAL A 143 4.25 -3.49 16.69
N TRP A 144 3.69 -4.54 17.30
CA TRP A 144 2.46 -4.46 18.09
C TRP A 144 2.54 -5.30 19.37
N ARG A 145 1.65 -4.99 20.33
CA ARG A 145 1.72 -5.57 21.67
C ARG A 145 0.83 -6.80 21.85
N LYS A 146 -0.23 -6.90 21.06
CA LYS A 146 -1.23 -7.96 21.24
C LYS A 146 -1.71 -8.45 19.89
N GLN A 147 -1.85 -9.76 19.74
CA GLN A 147 -2.59 -10.35 18.64
C GLN A 147 -3.55 -11.44 19.12
N THR A 148 -4.63 -11.64 18.38
CA THR A 148 -5.59 -12.73 18.60
C THR A 148 -5.94 -13.43 17.30
N ASP A 149 -5.85 -14.75 17.29
CA ASP A 149 -6.30 -15.58 16.18
C ASP A 149 -7.82 -15.72 16.16
N THR A 150 -8.41 -15.65 14.97
CA THR A 150 -9.83 -15.91 14.73
C THR A 150 -10.03 -16.47 13.32
N THR A 151 -11.27 -16.77 12.95
CA THR A 151 -11.61 -17.27 11.60
C THR A 151 -12.81 -16.50 11.08
N TYR A 152 -12.73 -16.06 9.83
CA TYR A 152 -13.84 -15.43 9.13
C TYR A 152 -14.31 -16.31 7.98
N ALA A 153 -15.63 -16.46 7.90
CA ALA A 153 -16.32 -17.06 6.77
C ALA A 153 -16.94 -15.93 5.92
N PHE A 154 -16.58 -15.84 4.65
CA PHE A 154 -17.13 -14.83 3.75
C PHE A 154 -17.13 -15.31 2.29
N HIS A 155 -17.92 -14.64 1.46
CA HIS A 155 -17.96 -14.94 0.03
C HIS A 155 -17.03 -14.00 -0.72
N LEU A 156 -16.22 -14.56 -1.61
CA LEU A 156 -15.49 -13.83 -2.63
C LEU A 156 -16.17 -14.14 -3.97
N ASN A 157 -17.10 -13.26 -4.36
CA ASN A 157 -18.08 -13.50 -5.42
C ASN A 157 -18.86 -14.81 -5.19
N LYS A 158 -18.58 -15.85 -5.98
CA LYS A 158 -19.26 -17.16 -5.88
C LYS A 158 -18.53 -18.17 -5.00
N GLU A 159 -17.31 -17.87 -4.57
CA GLU A 159 -16.49 -18.77 -3.76
C GLU A 159 -16.71 -18.46 -2.27
N HIS A 160 -16.92 -19.51 -1.47
CA HIS A 160 -16.98 -19.38 -0.02
C HIS A 160 -15.61 -19.65 0.58
N LEU A 161 -15.08 -18.68 1.33
CA LEU A 161 -13.77 -18.75 1.96
C LEU A 161 -13.93 -18.82 3.48
N ASN A 162 -13.17 -19.72 4.09
CA ASN A 162 -12.96 -19.78 5.54
C ASN A 162 -11.49 -19.51 5.80
N VAL A 163 -11.16 -18.35 6.37
CA VAL A 163 -9.78 -17.86 6.44
C VAL A 163 -9.42 -17.52 7.87
N ARG A 164 -8.23 -17.99 8.30
CA ARG A 164 -7.63 -17.60 9.57
C ARG A 164 -7.23 -16.12 9.50
N VAL A 165 -7.62 -15.35 10.50
CA VAL A 165 -7.28 -13.94 10.62
C VAL A 165 -6.61 -13.67 11.96
N VAL A 166 -5.42 -13.10 11.92
CA VAL A 166 -4.65 -12.62 13.07
C VAL A 166 -4.98 -11.14 13.27
N LEU A 167 -5.75 -10.83 14.31
CA LEU A 167 -6.08 -9.45 14.67
C LEU A 167 -4.94 -8.87 15.50
N MET A 168 -4.20 -7.91 14.95
CA MET A 168 -3.11 -7.20 15.60
C MET A 168 -3.62 -5.92 16.25
N GLN A 169 -3.20 -5.64 17.48
CA GLN A 169 -3.72 -4.57 18.33
C GLN A 169 -2.60 -3.87 19.10
N ASN A 170 -2.86 -2.62 19.50
CA ASN A 170 -1.95 -1.81 20.31
C ASN A 170 -0.57 -1.69 19.65
N PHE A 171 -0.54 -1.13 18.45
CA PHE A 171 0.70 -0.91 17.71
C PHE A 171 1.64 0.03 18.47
N VAL A 172 2.92 -0.33 18.46
CA VAL A 172 4.05 0.53 18.88
C VAL A 172 4.50 1.39 17.71
N THR A 173 4.47 0.87 16.49
CA THR A 173 4.71 1.63 15.27
C THR A 173 4.00 0.96 14.11
N LEU A 174 3.35 1.78 13.27
CA LEU A 174 2.64 1.39 12.06
C LEU A 174 3.48 1.62 10.79
N GLY A 175 4.78 1.86 10.97
CA GLY A 175 5.72 1.93 9.86
C GLY A 175 5.86 3.31 9.21
N TRP A 176 6.62 3.33 8.12
CA TRP A 176 7.06 4.58 7.48
C TRP A 176 5.92 5.35 6.81
N GLU A 177 4.89 4.67 6.30
CA GLU A 177 3.73 5.33 5.68
C GLU A 177 2.96 6.18 6.70
N GLU A 178 2.83 5.67 7.93
CA GLU A 178 2.21 6.38 9.05
C GLU A 178 3.01 7.64 9.38
N TYR A 179 4.34 7.49 9.48
CA TYR A 179 5.26 8.59 9.70
C TYR A 179 5.19 9.65 8.57
N ALA A 180 5.21 9.22 7.31
CA ALA A 180 5.20 10.10 6.13
C ALA A 180 3.87 10.87 5.98
N SER A 181 2.76 10.26 6.40
CA SER A 181 1.41 10.78 6.18
C SER A 181 0.77 11.42 7.42
N LEU A 182 1.55 11.69 8.48
CA LEU A 182 1.07 12.25 9.74
C LEU A 182 -0.07 11.42 10.36
N GLY A 183 0.06 10.10 10.34
CA GLY A 183 -0.94 9.20 10.92
C GLY A 183 -2.13 8.89 9.99
N LYS A 184 -2.18 9.48 8.79
CA LYS A 184 -3.35 9.35 7.92
C LYS A 184 -3.45 7.99 7.24
N PHE A 185 -2.32 7.47 6.77
CA PHE A 185 -2.20 6.24 6.01
C PHE A 185 -1.18 5.32 6.65
N TYR A 186 -1.51 4.04 6.65
CA TYR A 186 -0.70 2.96 7.17
C TYR A 186 -1.26 1.64 6.65
N PRO A 187 -0.49 0.53 6.70
CA PRO A 187 -0.99 -0.78 6.31
C PRO A 187 -2.24 -1.15 7.10
N GLY A 188 -3.34 -1.48 6.41
CA GLY A 188 -4.56 -1.98 7.06
C GLY A 188 -4.45 -3.46 7.44
N GLY A 189 -3.60 -4.20 6.74
CA GLY A 189 -3.39 -5.62 6.92
C GLY A 189 -2.68 -6.19 5.70
N TRP A 190 -2.42 -7.50 5.73
CA TRP A 190 -1.75 -8.20 4.64
C TRP A 190 -2.07 -9.70 4.68
N ALA A 191 -1.90 -10.37 3.55
CA ALA A 191 -1.96 -11.82 3.43
C ALA A 191 -0.57 -12.46 3.53
N VAL A 192 -0.45 -13.52 4.32
CA VAL A 192 0.70 -14.46 4.30
C VAL A 192 0.15 -15.85 4.10
N THR A 193 0.87 -16.72 3.39
CA THR A 193 0.55 -18.11 2.97
C THR A 193 -0.76 -18.76 3.48
N ASP A 194 -1.02 -18.80 4.79
CA ASP A 194 -2.18 -19.46 5.42
C ASP A 194 -3.13 -18.53 6.22
N ALA A 195 -2.83 -17.24 6.36
CA ALA A 195 -3.57 -16.32 7.22
C ALA A 195 -3.58 -14.88 6.71
N LEU A 196 -4.61 -14.13 7.12
CA LEU A 196 -4.64 -12.68 6.98
C LEU A 196 -4.25 -12.03 8.29
N TYR A 197 -3.41 -11.01 8.23
CA TYR A 197 -3.05 -10.16 9.35
C TYR A 197 -3.85 -8.87 9.24
N CYS A 198 -4.56 -8.49 10.30
CA CYS A 198 -5.42 -7.30 10.34
C CYS A 198 -4.88 -6.31 11.37
N VAL A 199 -4.65 -5.07 10.98
CA VAL A 199 -4.55 -3.96 11.94
C VAL A 199 -5.95 -3.70 12.46
N ALA A 200 -6.30 -4.25 13.62
CA ALA A 200 -7.69 -4.32 14.07
C ALA A 200 -8.31 -2.93 14.26
N ASP A 201 -7.51 -1.96 14.73
CA ASP A 201 -7.96 -0.60 15.02
C ASP A 201 -8.23 0.21 13.74
N ALA A 202 -7.82 -0.29 12.56
CA ALA A 202 -8.08 0.35 11.27
C ALA A 202 -9.53 0.15 10.78
N TYR A 203 -10.29 -0.74 11.42
CA TYR A 203 -11.60 -1.17 10.93
C TYR A 203 -12.67 -1.31 12.02
N ASP A 204 -13.87 -0.82 11.72
CA ASP A 204 -15.08 -1.39 12.32
C ASP A 204 -15.35 -2.75 11.68
N ARG A 205 -15.21 -3.82 12.45
CA ARG A 205 -15.34 -5.22 12.01
C ARG A 205 -16.73 -5.60 11.48
N LYS A 206 -17.75 -4.77 11.72
CA LYS A 206 -19.12 -4.97 11.19
C LYS A 206 -19.37 -4.17 9.92
N SER A 207 -18.42 -3.33 9.50
CA SER A 207 -18.58 -2.45 8.36
C SER A 207 -18.35 -3.17 7.03
N GLU A 208 -18.96 -2.63 5.97
CA GLU A 208 -18.66 -3.02 4.59
C GLU A 208 -17.18 -2.80 4.25
N LYS A 209 -16.55 -1.75 4.79
CA LYS A 209 -15.12 -1.48 4.59
C LYS A 209 -14.25 -2.64 5.08
N PHE A 210 -14.58 -3.23 6.23
CA PHE A 210 -13.85 -4.41 6.74
C PHE A 210 -14.08 -5.65 5.87
N LEU A 211 -15.31 -5.90 5.43
CA LEU A 211 -15.61 -7.03 4.57
C LEU A 211 -14.95 -6.91 3.19
N VAL A 212 -15.03 -5.73 2.56
CA VAL A 212 -14.64 -5.52 1.17
C VAL A 212 -13.17 -5.11 1.08
N SER A 213 -12.80 -4.00 1.68
CA SER A 213 -11.45 -3.42 1.57
C SER A 213 -10.41 -4.05 2.49
N TYR A 214 -10.78 -5.08 3.26
CA TYR A 214 -9.83 -5.92 3.98
C TYR A 214 -10.04 -7.40 3.66
N LEU A 215 -11.13 -8.02 4.13
CA LEU A 215 -11.30 -9.47 4.00
C LEU A 215 -11.31 -9.93 2.53
N ALA A 216 -12.09 -9.28 1.66
CA ALA A 216 -12.15 -9.66 0.26
C ALA A 216 -10.88 -9.28 -0.53
N HIS A 217 -10.26 -8.13 -0.21
CA HIS A 217 -8.99 -7.70 -0.80
C HIS A 217 -7.88 -8.69 -0.48
N GLU A 218 -7.58 -8.91 0.80
CA GLU A 218 -6.51 -9.80 1.24
C GLU A 218 -6.85 -11.27 0.98
N GLY A 219 -8.14 -11.64 1.07
CA GLY A 219 -8.62 -12.96 0.66
C GLY A 219 -8.38 -13.24 -0.82
N ARG A 220 -8.47 -12.21 -1.69
CA ARG A 220 -8.08 -12.34 -3.10
C ARG A 220 -6.58 -12.61 -3.23
N HIS A 221 -5.73 -11.95 -2.44
CA HIS A 221 -4.29 -12.23 -2.44
C HIS A 221 -3.98 -13.68 -2.11
N LEU A 222 -4.56 -14.22 -1.02
CA LEU A 222 -4.40 -15.64 -0.67
C LEU A 222 -4.76 -16.57 -1.83
N LYS A 223 -5.92 -16.35 -2.46
CA LYS A 223 -6.34 -17.17 -3.61
C LYS A 223 -5.41 -17.02 -4.81
N ASP A 224 -4.92 -15.81 -5.06
CA ASP A 224 -4.05 -15.55 -6.20
C ASP A 224 -2.64 -16.12 -6.00
N TYR A 225 -2.11 -16.18 -4.78
CA TYR A 225 -0.86 -16.90 -4.49
C TYR A 225 -0.96 -18.40 -4.85
N GLU A 226 -2.09 -19.05 -4.58
CA GLU A 226 -2.33 -20.44 -4.96
C GLU A 226 -2.49 -20.60 -6.48
N LEU A 227 -3.27 -19.71 -7.11
CA LEU A 227 -3.61 -19.78 -8.53
C LEU A 227 -2.42 -19.40 -9.44
N PHE A 228 -1.60 -18.46 -9.00
CA PHE A 228 -0.51 -17.84 -9.75
C PHE A 228 0.76 -17.72 -8.88
N PRO A 229 1.48 -18.84 -8.63
CA PRO A 229 2.70 -18.79 -7.83
C PRO A 229 3.74 -17.83 -8.41
N GLY A 230 4.23 -16.89 -7.60
CA GLY A 230 5.15 -15.84 -8.06
C GLY A 230 4.47 -14.65 -8.77
N ILE A 231 3.17 -14.45 -8.55
CA ILE A 231 2.45 -13.25 -9.02
C ILE A 231 3.14 -11.96 -8.59
N GLU A 232 3.34 -11.07 -9.56
CA GLU A 232 3.90 -9.74 -9.32
C GLU A 232 2.89 -8.90 -8.52
N GLY A 233 3.36 -8.12 -7.55
CA GLY A 233 2.45 -7.42 -6.64
C GLY A 233 1.57 -6.37 -7.35
N LYS A 234 2.02 -5.75 -8.44
CA LYS A 234 1.13 -4.91 -9.29
C LYS A 234 -0.10 -5.64 -9.84
N ASP A 235 0.05 -6.92 -10.20
CA ASP A 235 -1.05 -7.73 -10.74
C ASP A 235 -1.94 -8.24 -9.60
N LEU A 236 -1.31 -8.59 -8.47
CA LEU A 236 -1.95 -8.96 -7.22
C LEU A 236 -2.91 -7.85 -6.71
N GLU A 237 -2.40 -6.62 -6.64
CA GLU A 237 -3.12 -5.41 -6.24
C GLU A 237 -4.24 -5.03 -7.22
N TYR A 238 -3.99 -5.14 -8.53
CA TYR A 238 -5.00 -4.88 -9.55
C TYR A 238 -6.21 -5.81 -9.38
N ARG A 239 -5.96 -7.09 -9.12
CA ARG A 239 -7.01 -8.11 -8.97
C ARG A 239 -7.78 -7.97 -7.66
N ALA A 240 -7.11 -7.61 -6.58
CA ALA A 240 -7.76 -7.34 -5.29
C ALA A 240 -8.68 -6.12 -5.37
N LYS A 241 -8.22 -5.02 -5.97
CA LYS A 241 -9.06 -3.81 -6.17
C LYS A 241 -10.26 -4.04 -7.10
N LEU A 242 -10.11 -4.87 -8.15
CA LEU A 242 -11.26 -5.32 -8.94
C LEU A 242 -12.23 -6.17 -8.12
N THR A 243 -11.71 -7.00 -7.21
CA THR A 243 -12.53 -7.79 -6.28
C THR A 243 -13.34 -6.85 -5.37
N GLU A 244 -12.70 -5.82 -4.80
CA GLU A 244 -13.39 -4.82 -3.99
C GLU A 244 -14.55 -4.16 -4.76
N LEU A 245 -14.27 -3.61 -5.95
CA LEU A 245 -15.29 -2.95 -6.77
C LEU A 245 -16.36 -3.91 -7.28
N SER A 246 -16.09 -5.21 -7.37
CA SER A 246 -17.11 -6.21 -7.74
C SER A 246 -18.08 -6.53 -6.61
N MET A 247 -17.68 -6.30 -5.35
CA MET A 247 -18.44 -6.68 -4.16
C MET A 247 -19.05 -5.49 -3.42
N VAL A 248 -18.43 -4.31 -3.54
CA VAL A 248 -18.85 -3.12 -2.81
C VAL A 248 -20.27 -2.68 -3.20
N ASN A 249 -21.06 -2.28 -2.20
CA ASN A 249 -22.41 -1.77 -2.36
C ASN A 249 -22.53 -0.33 -1.87
N SER A 250 -22.64 -0.11 -0.55
CA SER A 250 -22.97 1.20 0.02
C SER A 250 -21.85 2.23 -0.11
N MET A 251 -20.59 1.79 -0.14
CA MET A 251 -19.39 2.64 -0.26
C MET A 251 -18.82 2.73 -1.69
N MET A 252 -19.57 2.31 -2.72
CA MET A 252 -19.09 2.28 -4.12
C MET A 252 -18.40 3.58 -4.56
N TYR A 253 -19.09 4.72 -4.44
CA TYR A 253 -18.58 5.99 -4.96
C TYR A 253 -17.46 6.58 -4.10
N SER A 254 -17.45 6.32 -2.79
CA SER A 254 -16.33 6.75 -1.94
C SER A 254 -15.07 5.93 -2.25
N LEU A 255 -15.20 4.64 -2.54
CA LEU A 255 -14.11 3.77 -2.96
C LEU A 255 -13.55 4.17 -4.33
N ILE A 256 -14.41 4.41 -5.32
CA ILE A 256 -14.00 4.94 -6.64
C ILE A 256 -13.25 6.26 -6.49
N ASN A 257 -13.81 7.20 -5.71
CA ASN A 257 -13.18 8.49 -5.49
C ASN A 257 -11.82 8.34 -4.80
N PHE A 258 -11.69 7.38 -3.87
CA PHE A 258 -10.41 7.04 -3.25
C PHE A 258 -9.40 6.49 -4.29
N PHE A 259 -9.80 5.56 -5.15
CA PHE A 259 -8.90 5.04 -6.20
C PHE A 259 -8.49 6.10 -7.20
N ILE A 260 -9.43 6.95 -7.68
CA ILE A 260 -9.10 8.07 -8.57
C ILE A 260 -8.09 9.00 -7.91
N LYS A 261 -8.34 9.39 -6.66
CA LYS A 261 -7.47 10.32 -5.91
C LYS A 261 -6.11 9.75 -5.55
N ASN A 262 -5.93 8.44 -5.56
CA ASN A 262 -4.65 7.81 -5.23
C ASN A 262 -4.09 7.02 -6.43
N ALA A 263 -4.52 7.34 -7.64
CA ALA A 263 -4.02 6.75 -8.88
C ALA A 263 -2.76 7.46 -9.35
N ASN A 264 -1.69 6.71 -9.61
CA ASN A 264 -0.47 7.24 -10.23
C ASN A 264 0.09 6.23 -11.25
N LYS A 265 -0.04 6.56 -12.53
CA LYS A 265 0.45 5.75 -13.67
C LYS A 265 1.96 5.48 -13.62
N TYR A 266 2.72 6.39 -13.05
CA TYR A 266 4.19 6.35 -13.03
C TYR A 266 4.74 5.97 -11.65
N SER A 267 3.88 5.57 -10.71
CA SER A 267 4.36 5.07 -9.43
C SER A 267 5.05 3.74 -9.61
N VAL A 268 6.14 3.56 -8.87
CA VAL A 268 6.80 2.26 -8.70
C VAL A 268 6.19 1.47 -7.54
N ASN A 269 5.32 2.10 -6.73
CA ASN A 269 4.58 1.44 -5.68
C ASN A 269 3.32 0.79 -6.27
N GLU A 270 2.96 -0.37 -5.73
CA GLU A 270 1.96 -1.25 -6.33
C GLU A 270 0.54 -0.71 -6.16
N HIS A 271 0.20 -0.12 -4.99
CA HIS A 271 -1.14 0.41 -4.75
C HIS A 271 -1.51 1.58 -5.68
N PRO A 272 -0.71 2.67 -5.82
CA PRO A 272 -1.08 3.78 -6.70
C PRO A 272 -1.12 3.38 -8.19
N LEU A 273 -0.22 2.48 -8.61
CA LEU A 273 -0.21 1.95 -9.96
C LEU A 273 -1.47 1.08 -10.22
N ALA A 274 -1.83 0.21 -9.28
CA ALA A 274 -3.03 -0.60 -9.38
C ALA A 274 -4.32 0.23 -9.37
N ASN A 275 -4.40 1.27 -8.54
CA ASN A 275 -5.50 2.25 -8.58
C ASN A 275 -5.65 2.84 -9.99
N TYR A 276 -4.55 3.30 -10.59
CA TYR A 276 -4.57 3.82 -11.95
C TYR A 276 -5.06 2.77 -12.96
N ASN A 277 -4.51 1.56 -12.90
CA ASN A 277 -4.83 0.50 -13.85
C ASN A 277 -6.30 0.06 -13.76
N VAL A 278 -6.85 -0.12 -12.55
CA VAL A 278 -8.26 -0.49 -12.34
C VAL A 278 -9.17 0.61 -12.85
N MET A 279 -8.93 1.86 -12.47
CA MET A 279 -9.78 2.97 -12.88
C MET A 279 -9.69 3.23 -14.39
N SER A 280 -8.51 3.08 -15.00
CA SER A 280 -8.35 3.16 -16.46
C SER A 280 -9.12 2.04 -17.17
N ALA A 281 -9.01 0.79 -16.70
CA ALA A 281 -9.70 -0.35 -17.31
C ALA A 281 -11.24 -0.20 -17.24
N LEU A 282 -11.77 0.22 -16.09
CA LEU A 282 -13.19 0.52 -15.94
C LEU A 282 -13.63 1.70 -16.80
N SER A 283 -12.82 2.78 -16.83
CA SER A 283 -13.12 3.96 -17.63
C SER A 283 -13.23 3.64 -19.12
N LYS A 284 -12.29 2.85 -19.65
CA LYS A 284 -12.32 2.38 -21.04
C LYS A 284 -13.57 1.57 -21.35
N ARG A 285 -14.00 0.74 -20.39
CA ARG A 285 -15.17 -0.13 -20.54
C ARG A 285 -16.50 0.62 -20.44
N LEU A 286 -16.60 1.62 -19.55
CA LEU A 286 -17.86 2.26 -19.19
C LEU A 286 -18.07 3.62 -19.84
N PHE A 287 -16.99 4.35 -20.14
CA PHE A 287 -17.03 5.71 -20.68
C PHE A 287 -16.30 5.86 -22.01
N HIS A 288 -15.60 4.81 -22.48
CA HIS A 288 -14.76 4.86 -23.69
C HIS A 288 -13.68 5.95 -23.65
N LYS A 289 -13.13 6.19 -22.45
CA LYS A 289 -12.02 7.13 -22.20
C LYS A 289 -10.88 6.44 -21.47
N GLU A 290 -9.66 6.95 -21.66
CA GLU A 290 -8.46 6.42 -20.98
C GLU A 290 -8.58 6.43 -19.45
N PHE A 291 -9.12 7.51 -18.88
CA PHE A 291 -9.29 7.68 -17.45
C PHE A 291 -10.38 8.73 -17.16
N GLU A 292 -11.44 8.37 -16.45
CA GLU A 292 -12.52 9.27 -16.04
C GLU A 292 -12.32 9.64 -14.57
N GLU A 293 -11.96 10.89 -14.31
CA GLU A 293 -11.66 11.39 -12.97
C GLU A 293 -12.86 12.09 -12.30
N ASP A 294 -13.87 12.47 -13.08
CA ASP A 294 -15.03 13.17 -12.57
C ASP A 294 -15.99 12.21 -11.86
N ILE A 295 -15.96 12.23 -10.53
CA ILE A 295 -16.83 11.42 -9.67
C ILE A 295 -18.32 11.62 -9.97
N THR A 296 -18.72 12.77 -10.53
CA THR A 296 -20.12 13.01 -10.91
C THR A 296 -20.53 12.16 -12.13
N GLN A 297 -19.61 11.79 -13.03
CA GLN A 297 -19.89 10.84 -14.11
C GLN A 297 -20.07 9.43 -13.58
N TRP A 298 -19.21 9.00 -12.65
CA TRP A 298 -19.33 7.69 -12.00
C TRP A 298 -20.65 7.53 -11.25
N LYS A 299 -21.13 8.59 -10.59
CA LYS A 299 -22.43 8.62 -9.90
C LYS A 299 -23.65 8.50 -10.83
N LYS A 300 -23.48 8.62 -12.15
CA LYS A 300 -24.57 8.37 -13.13
C LYS A 300 -24.76 6.88 -13.42
N LEU A 301 -23.77 6.05 -13.14
CA LEU A 301 -23.86 4.60 -13.28
C LEU A 301 -24.43 4.00 -11.99
N SER A 302 -25.24 2.95 -12.09
CA SER A 302 -25.64 2.20 -10.89
C SER A 302 -24.48 1.40 -10.32
N VAL A 303 -24.55 1.13 -9.01
CA VAL A 303 -23.62 0.25 -8.30
C VAL A 303 -23.49 -1.10 -9.02
N GLN A 304 -24.61 -1.70 -9.44
CA GLN A 304 -24.61 -2.99 -10.13
C GLN A 304 -23.93 -2.94 -11.50
N GLN A 305 -24.04 -1.83 -12.24
CA GLN A 305 -23.33 -1.66 -13.51
C GLN A 305 -21.81 -1.69 -13.30
N ILE A 306 -21.33 -0.99 -12.27
CA ILE A 306 -19.91 -0.94 -11.92
C ILE A 306 -19.44 -2.30 -11.39
N ASN A 307 -20.18 -2.93 -10.46
CA ASN A 307 -19.83 -4.25 -9.93
C ASN A 307 -19.66 -5.27 -11.06
N LYS A 308 -20.63 -5.31 -11.99
CA LYS A 308 -20.60 -6.22 -13.14
C LYS A 308 -19.41 -5.96 -14.05
N ALA A 309 -19.06 -4.70 -14.29
CA ALA A 309 -17.90 -4.33 -15.08
C ALA A 309 -16.59 -4.79 -14.40
N ALA A 310 -16.45 -4.58 -13.10
CA ALA A 310 -15.29 -5.00 -12.32
C ALA A 310 -15.13 -6.53 -12.29
N ASP A 311 -16.22 -7.27 -12.04
CA ASP A 311 -16.22 -8.75 -12.07
C ASP A 311 -15.82 -9.28 -13.46
N GLN A 312 -16.37 -8.69 -14.53
CA GLN A 312 -16.02 -9.09 -15.90
C GLN A 312 -14.55 -8.83 -16.24
N LEU A 313 -13.98 -7.72 -15.77
CA LEU A 313 -12.55 -7.42 -15.92
C LEU A 313 -11.70 -8.44 -15.15
N LEU A 314 -12.09 -8.78 -13.92
CA LEU A 314 -11.40 -9.77 -13.08
C LEU A 314 -11.43 -11.16 -13.70
N LEU A 315 -12.58 -11.60 -14.23
CA LEU A 315 -12.74 -12.87 -14.93
C LEU A 315 -11.89 -12.92 -16.21
N THR A 316 -11.87 -11.83 -16.98
CA THR A 316 -11.06 -11.73 -18.20
C THR A 316 -9.57 -11.78 -17.88
N ASN A 317 -9.12 -11.03 -16.88
CA ASN A 317 -7.74 -11.04 -16.41
C ASN A 317 -7.34 -12.44 -15.88
N THR A 318 -8.22 -13.11 -15.11
CA THR A 318 -7.97 -14.47 -14.62
C THR A 318 -7.73 -15.46 -15.76
N LYS A 319 -8.51 -15.38 -16.85
CA LYS A 319 -8.30 -16.23 -18.04
C LYS A 319 -6.96 -15.94 -18.72
N ALA A 320 -6.62 -14.66 -18.89
CA ALA A 320 -5.35 -14.26 -19.49
C ALA A 320 -4.15 -14.75 -18.66
N MET A 321 -4.17 -14.55 -17.35
CA MET A 321 -3.08 -14.99 -16.45
C MET A 321 -2.95 -16.50 -16.40
N ARG A 322 -4.05 -17.26 -16.38
CA ARG A 322 -3.99 -18.73 -16.44
C ARG A 322 -3.25 -19.24 -17.68
N ASN A 323 -3.40 -18.57 -18.81
CA ASN A 323 -2.64 -18.93 -20.01
C ASN A 323 -1.16 -18.61 -19.82
N LEU A 324 -0.83 -17.41 -19.36
CA LEU A 324 0.55 -16.98 -19.11
C LEU A 324 1.30 -17.91 -18.12
N TYR A 325 0.68 -18.26 -16.99
CA TYR A 325 1.31 -19.13 -15.98
C TYR A 325 1.37 -20.61 -16.40
N LYS A 326 0.46 -21.08 -17.25
CA LYS A 326 0.58 -22.40 -17.88
C LYS A 326 1.80 -22.48 -18.80
N HIS A 327 2.13 -21.40 -19.50
CA HIS A 327 3.32 -21.32 -20.35
C HIS A 327 4.61 -21.30 -19.51
N LYS A 328 4.71 -20.44 -18.49
CA LYS A 328 5.86 -20.41 -17.57
C LYS A 328 6.19 -21.77 -16.95
N ARG A 329 5.18 -22.50 -16.46
CA ARG A 329 5.37 -23.87 -15.91
C ARG A 329 5.86 -24.91 -16.90
N LYS A 330 5.73 -24.69 -18.23
CA LYS A 330 6.29 -25.57 -19.26
C LYS A 330 7.74 -25.22 -19.58
N GLU A 331 8.08 -23.93 -19.54
CA GLU A 331 9.44 -23.43 -19.73
C GLU A 331 10.36 -23.83 -18.57
N ASP A 332 9.88 -23.78 -17.32
CA ASP A 332 10.66 -24.21 -16.14
C ASP A 332 10.88 -25.74 -16.04
N LYS A 333 10.26 -26.52 -16.93
CA LYS A 333 10.35 -27.99 -16.96
C LYS A 333 11.09 -28.54 -18.19
N GLY A 334 11.56 -27.66 -19.08
CA GLY A 334 12.44 -28.00 -20.19
C GLY A 334 13.85 -27.52 -19.89
#